data_AF-I4HYD7-F1
#
_entry.id   AF-I4HYD7-F1
#
_cell.length_a   1.000
_cell.length_b   1.000
_cell.length_c   1.000
_cell.angle_alpha   90.00
_cell.angle_beta   90.00
_cell.angle_gamma   90.00
#
_symmetry.space_group_name_H-M   'P 1'
#
loop_
_entity.id
_entity.type
_entity.pdbx_description
1 polymer ?
#
loop_
_entity_poly.entity_id
_entity_poly.type
_entity_poly.pdbx_seq_one_letter_code
_entity_poly.pdbx_strand_id
1 'polypeptide(L)' 'MTVDTHVKSLSQRLGLTKHKEPTRIEKDLMSLLPQADWENFAIRLIYHGRAVCKARKPECYNCQLAHLCPAAQ' A
#
# COMPACT_ATOMS: atom_id res chain seq x y z
N MET A 1 2.48 6.58 11.63
CA MET A 1 2.86 5.32 10.97
C MET A 1 4.00 5.63 10.03
N THR A 2 5.05 4.82 9.99
CA THR A 2 6.17 5.13 9.09
C THR A 2 5.82 4.73 7.66
N VAL A 3 5.82 5.70 6.74
CA VAL A 3 5.64 5.45 5.30
C VAL A 3 7.01 5.23 4.66
N ASP A 4 7.34 3.97 4.36
CA ASP A 4 8.52 3.62 3.58
C ASP A 4 8.24 3.64 2.06
N THR A 5 9.23 3.30 1.24
CA THR A 5 9.10 3.28 -0.22
C THR A 5 8.10 2.23 -0.72
N HIS A 6 7.95 1.10 0.00
CA HIS A 6 6.98 0.06 -0.33
C HIS A 6 5.55 0.50 -0.01
N VAL A 7 5.33 1.03 1.20
CA VAL A 7 4.05 1.58 1.64
C VAL A 7 3.63 2.71 0.71
N LYS A 8 4.54 3.64 0.38
CA LYS A 8 4.26 4.72 -0.58
C LYS A 8 3.82 4.17 -1.95
N SER A 9 4.59 3.25 -2.53
CA SER A 9 4.29 2.72 -3.86
C SER A 9 2.98 1.93 -3.88
N LEU A 10 2.73 1.11 -2.86
CA LEU A 10 1.53 0.30 -2.76
C LEU A 10 0.29 1.12 -2.48
N SER A 11 0.35 2.09 -1.56
CA SER A 11 -0.78 2.97 -1.27
C SER A 11 -1.23 3.74 -2.50
N GLN A 12 -0.30 4.11 -3.39
CA GLN A 12 -0.63 4.71 -4.68
C GLN A 12 -1.23 3.70 -5.67
N ARG A 13 -0.63 2.51 -5.81
CA ARG A 13 -1.13 1.45 -6.72
C ARG A 13 -2.53 0.96 -6.35
N LEU A 14 -2.78 0.83 -5.04
CA LEU A 14 -4.07 0.43 -4.48
C LEU A 14 -5.09 1.58 -4.46
N GLY A 15 -4.70 2.80 -4.84
CA GLY A 15 -5.60 3.95 -4.86
C GLY A 15 -6.00 4.46 -3.47
N LEU A 16 -5.28 4.09 -2.41
CA LEU A 16 -5.53 4.54 -1.04
C LEU A 16 -5.21 6.03 -0.85
N THR A 17 -4.36 6.58 -1.70
CA THR A 17 -3.97 7.99 -1.68
C THR A 17 -3.69 8.47 -3.09
N LYS A 18 -3.98 9.75 -3.35
CA LYS A 18 -3.58 10.47 -4.57
C LYS A 18 -2.32 11.30 -4.37
N HIS A 19 -1.81 11.36 -3.14
CA HIS A 19 -0.67 12.18 -2.79
C HIS A 19 0.66 11.46 -3.00
N LYS A 20 1.72 12.23 -3.26
CA LYS A 20 3.09 11.74 -3.45
C LYS A 20 3.98 12.00 -2.24
N GLU A 21 3.59 12.93 -1.39
CA GLU A 21 4.32 13.34 -0.21
C GLU A 21 4.08 12.36 0.95
N PRO A 22 5.13 11.77 1.56
CA PRO A 22 4.98 10.80 2.64
C PRO A 22 4.10 11.29 3.79
N THR A 23 4.24 12.56 4.17
CA THR A 23 3.46 13.17 5.26
C THR A 23 1.96 13.27 4.95
N ARG A 24 1.59 13.44 3.68
CA ARG A 24 0.18 13.45 3.25
C ARG A 24 -0.36 12.03 3.15
N ILE A 25 0.43 11.11 2.60
CA ILE A 25 0.09 9.69 2.53
C ILE A 25 -0.17 9.13 3.93
N GLU A 26 0.68 9.48 4.90
CA GLU A 26 0.51 9.09 6.30
C GLU A 26 -0.84 9.57 6.84
N LYS A 27 -1.17 10.85 6.65
CA LYS A 27 -2.47 11.41 7.09
C LYS A 27 -3.66 10.71 6.43
N ASP A 28 -3.59 10.45 5.13
CA ASP A 28 -4.65 9.74 4.41
C ASP A 28 -4.85 8.33 5.02
N LEU A 29 -3.76 7.57 5.17
CA LEU A 29 -3.82 6.23 5.76
C LEU A 29 -4.30 6.24 7.22
N MET A 30 -3.89 7.24 8.00
CA MET A 30 -4.36 7.44 9.38
C MET A 30 -5.86 7.74 9.45
N SER A 31 -6.42 8.41 8.45
CA SER A 31 -7.86 8.68 8.38
C SER A 31 -8.67 7.48 7.90
N LEU A 32 -8.06 6.57 7.14
CA LEU A 32 -8.70 5.37 6.59
C LEU A 32 -8.68 4.18 7.58
N LEU A 33 -7.69 4.13 8.46
CA LEU A 33 -7.43 2.98 9.33
C LEU A 33 -7.44 3.38 10.81
N PRO A 34 -7.96 2.52 11.71
CA PRO A 34 -7.89 2.77 13.15
C PRO A 34 -6.43 2.73 13.63
N GLN A 35 -6.12 3.52 14.66
CA GLN A 35 -4.75 3.70 15.17
C GLN A 35 -4.05 2.40 15.56
N ALA A 36 -4.79 1.43 16.10
CA ALA A 36 -4.25 0.13 16.50
C ALA A 36 -3.67 -0.68 15.33
N ASP A 37 -4.13 -0.45 14.10
CA ASP A 37 -3.73 -1.21 12.92
C ASP A 37 -2.63 -0.55 12.11
N TRP A 38 -2.22 0.68 12.45
CA TRP A 38 -1.29 1.48 11.66
C TRP A 38 0.05 0.78 11.40
N GLU A 39 0.68 0.23 12.44
CA GLU A 39 1.98 -0.46 12.31
C GLU A 39 1.83 -1.79 11.58
N ASN A 40 0.82 -2.58 11.97
CA ASN A 40 0.52 -3.86 11.35
C ASN A 40 0.22 -3.71 9.86
N PHE A 41 -0.51 -2.66 9.47
CA PHE A 41 -0.82 -2.37 8.08
C PHE A 41 0.44 -2.02 7.27
N ALA A 42 1.30 -1.15 7.81
CA ALA A 42 2.57 -0.82 7.16
C ALA A 42 3.44 -2.07 6.94
N ILE A 43 3.56 -2.92 7.97
CA ILE A 43 4.31 -4.18 7.89
C ILE A 43 3.70 -5.11 6.83
N ARG A 44 2.37 -5.28 6.81
CA ARG A 44 1.66 -6.10 5.80
C ARG A 44 1.91 -5.61 4.38
N LEU A 45 1.90 -4.29 4.16
CA LEU A 45 2.22 -3.72 2.85
C LEU A 45 3.67 -4.01 2.46
N ILE A 46 4.62 -3.88 3.37
CA ILE A 46 6.03 -4.22 3.09
C ILE A 46 6.18 -5.68 2.68
N TYR A 47 5.60 -6.62 3.44
CA TYR A 47 5.62 -8.04 3.09
C TYR A 47 4.93 -8.31 1.75
N HIS A 48 3.77 -7.71 1.51
CA HIS A 48 3.03 -7.87 0.27
C HIS A 48 3.81 -7.33 -0.95
N GLY A 49 4.45 -6.16 -0.82
CA GLY A 49 5.27 -5.57 -1.88
C GLY A 49 6.52 -6.39 -2.20
N ARG A 50 7.07 -7.09 -1.21
CA ARG A 50 8.23 -7.98 -1.41
C ARG A 50 7.84 -9.34 -1.99
N ALA A 51 6.74 -9.91 -1.52
CA ALA A 51 6.31 -11.25 -1.92
C ALA A 51 5.52 -11.25 -3.24
N VAL A 52 4.55 -10.35 -3.41
CA VAL A 52 3.54 -10.39 -4.48
C VAL A 52 3.64 -9.17 -5.39
N CYS A 53 3.48 -7.96 -4.85
CA CYS A 53 3.41 -6.73 -5.63
C CYS A 53 4.79 -6.10 -5.82
N LYS A 54 5.70 -6.87 -6.44
CA LYS A 54 7.08 -6.47 -6.71
C LYS A 54 7.12 -5.24 -7.63
N ALA A 55 8.14 -4.40 -7.48
CA ALA A 55 8.25 -3.13 -8.21
C ALA A 55 8.27 -3.32 -9.74
N ARG A 56 9.05 -4.29 -10.25
CA ARG A 56 9.26 -4.53 -11.69
C ARG A 56 8.24 -5.46 -12.34
N LYS A 57 7.83 -6.52 -11.64
CA LYS A 57 6.92 -7.54 -12.17
C LYS A 57 5.96 -7.99 -11.05
N PRO A 58 4.91 -7.21 -10.78
CA PRO A 58 3.93 -7.57 -9.75
C PRO A 58 3.14 -8.81 -10.19
N GLU A 59 2.91 -9.72 -9.27
CA GLU A 59 2.16 -10.96 -9.52
C GLU A 59 0.66 -10.72 -9.32
N CYS A 60 0.09 -9.80 -10.11
CA CYS A 60 -1.30 -9.37 -9.96
C CYS A 60 -2.31 -10.53 -10.06
N TYR A 61 -2.02 -11.53 -10.90
CA TYR A 61 -2.85 -12.74 -11.03
C TYR A 61 -2.97 -13.56 -9.74
N ASN A 62 -1.97 -13.48 -8.86
CA ASN A 62 -1.93 -14.17 -7.57
C ASN A 62 -2.19 -13.20 -6.39
N CYS A 63 -2.52 -11.95 -6.69
CA CYS A 63 -2.75 -10.94 -5.68
C CYS A 63 -4.21 -10.99 -5.21
N GLN A 64 -4.43 -11.30 -3.94
CA GLN A 64 -5.78 -11.28 -3.36
C GLN A 64 -6.44 -9.90 -3.40
N LEU A 65 -5.66 -8.83 -3.50
CA LEU A 65 -6.16 -7.46 -3.62
C LEU A 65 -6.37 -7.03 -5.07
N ALA A 66 -6.11 -7.88 -6.07
CA ALA A 66 -6.20 -7.52 -7.49
C ALA A 66 -7.58 -6.98 -7.87
N HIS A 67 -8.65 -7.59 -7.35
CA HIS A 67 -10.03 -7.16 -7.58
C HIS A 67 -10.36 -5.77 -7.03
N LEU A 68 -9.60 -5.28 -6.04
CA LEU A 68 -9.72 -3.94 -5.46
C LEU A 68 -8.65 -2.97 -5.97
N CYS A 69 -7.66 -3.47 -6.71
CA CYS A 69 -6.48 -2.70 -7.11
C CYS A 69 -6.71 -2.08 -8.49
N PRO A 70 -6.78 -0.75 -8.62
CA PRO A 70 -6.92 -0.10 -9.91
C PRO A 70 -5.76 -0.37 -10.86
N ALA A 71 -4.57 -0.66 -10.32
CA ALA A 71 -3.37 -0.97 -11.09
C ALA A 71 -3.26 -2.44 -11.54
N ALA A 72 -4.21 -3.31 -11.17
CA ALA A 72 -4.22 -4.71 -11.57
C ALA A 72 -5.11 -5.00 -12.79
N GLN A 73 -5.86 -4.00 -13.27
CA GLN A 73 -6.63 -4.05 -14.52
C GLN A 73 -5.74 -3.87 -15.75
#